data_AF-A0A3A8QGV1-F1
#
_entry.id   AF-A0A3A8QGV1-F1
#
_cell.length_a   1.000
_cell.length_b   1.000
_cell.length_c   1.000
_cell.angle_alpha   90.00
_cell.angle_beta   90.00
_cell.angle_gamma   90.00
#
_symmetry.space_group_name_H-M   'P 1'
#
loop_
_entity.id
_entity.type
_entity.pdbx_description
1 polymer ?
#
loop_
_entity_poly.entity_id
_entity_poly.type
_entity_poly.pdbx_seq_one_letter_code
_entity_poly.pdbx_strand_id
1 'polypeptide(L)'
;MSAPNPIVGLGGRTDHIATVPHLDPARLQLSPEEGSVLALVGRVERIDSVLSRSSLGEARTIAVLLSLRAKGAIVPARVVQRAPPAAPVVDAAMAEEVDLEPEQKRDIIEMERSLDGMDHHAVLGVARGASPQEVKQAYYNASRRFHPDRYFGKNLGSFRARLERIFKRLTDAHNALSRQEPPRAAPSTPPPAAPRVPTTPAPVAPPARTVSGSHFAAVKPAAAPTPPPAAAPPEDPESEARRAERQARFARHPYMARSHKLTELIARGRAATARGDFERAYQDFNHVLSLDPKNREVTQLLMEARRKHDLSRAQAEVDRGQQLEMSGDFAGAQAAYKLAVSLNGDHPEAAYQAARVGRELTQDAQEVLKLAQRAVELKPGRADYQLLLAQVLLVAGQKKQAKHHFEEVVRLDPDNADARAGLKKLRWTFT
;
A
#
# COMPACT_ATOMS: atom_id res chain seq x y z
N MET A 1 16.21 -43.10 -5.55
CA MET A 1 17.17 -42.18 -4.92
C MET A 1 16.66 -41.87 -3.53
N SER A 2 17.24 -42.47 -2.49
CA SER A 2 16.81 -42.24 -1.10
C SER A 2 16.99 -40.77 -0.75
N ALA A 3 15.95 -40.15 -0.20
CA ALA A 3 16.07 -38.82 0.39
C ALA A 3 17.19 -38.83 1.45
N PRO A 4 18.09 -37.83 1.47
CA PRO A 4 19.14 -37.78 2.49
C PRO A 4 18.47 -37.60 3.85
N ASN A 5 18.61 -38.60 4.72
CA ASN A 5 18.06 -38.54 6.07
C ASN A 5 18.57 -37.29 6.80
N PRO A 6 17.68 -36.50 7.43
CA PRO A 6 18.08 -35.33 8.18
C PRO A 6 18.94 -35.75 9.38
N ILE A 7 20.01 -35.00 9.64
CA ILE A 7 20.83 -35.20 10.83
C ILE A 7 20.14 -34.46 11.97
N VAL A 8 19.56 -35.23 12.89
CA VAL A 8 18.82 -34.70 14.04
C VAL A 8 19.67 -33.68 14.79
N GLY A 9 19.22 -32.41 14.79
CA GLY A 9 19.91 -31.29 15.43
C GLY A 9 20.69 -30.36 14.47
N LEU A 10 21.16 -30.83 13.32
CA LEU A 10 21.93 -29.99 12.38
C LEU A 10 21.14 -29.62 11.11
N GLY A 11 20.08 -30.37 10.79
CA GLY A 11 19.25 -30.13 9.61
C GLY A 11 19.47 -31.16 8.50
N GLY A 12 19.01 -30.86 7.29
CA GLY A 12 19.28 -31.65 6.10
C GLY A 12 20.73 -31.50 5.64
N ARG A 13 21.25 -32.46 4.87
CA ARG A 13 22.65 -32.43 4.38
C ARG A 13 22.96 -31.22 3.49
N THR A 14 21.95 -30.63 2.89
CA THR A 14 22.03 -29.41 2.05
C THR A 14 21.96 -28.12 2.85
N ASP A 15 21.67 -28.20 4.15
CA ASP A 15 21.63 -27.04 5.02
C ASP A 15 23.05 -26.56 5.37
N HIS A 16 23.15 -25.29 5.73
CA HIS A 16 24.43 -24.69 6.12
C HIS A 16 24.58 -24.71 7.64
N ILE A 17 25.82 -24.79 8.08
CA ILE A 17 26.22 -24.65 9.47
C ILE A 17 27.27 -23.55 9.56
N ALA A 18 27.25 -22.78 10.64
CA ALA A 18 28.18 -21.69 10.88
C ALA A 18 28.89 -21.87 12.22
N THR A 19 30.12 -21.38 12.29
CA THR A 19 30.81 -21.26 13.57
C THR A 19 30.27 -20.06 14.34
N VAL A 20 30.16 -20.20 15.66
CA VAL A 20 29.70 -19.09 16.51
C VAL A 20 30.79 -17.99 16.54
N PRO A 21 30.46 -16.72 16.26
CA PRO A 21 31.43 -15.64 16.29
C PRO A 21 32.06 -15.45 17.68
N HIS A 22 33.32 -15.02 17.73
CA HIS A 22 34.08 -14.76 18.97
C HIS A 22 34.25 -15.99 19.88
N LEU A 23 34.23 -17.18 19.29
CA LEU A 23 34.53 -18.42 19.98
C LEU A 23 35.96 -18.41 20.53
N ASP A 24 36.12 -18.63 21.84
CA ASP A 24 37.44 -18.83 22.44
C ASP A 24 37.77 -20.33 22.42
N PRO A 25 38.64 -20.80 21.50
CA PRO A 25 38.94 -22.22 21.36
C PRO A 25 39.63 -22.80 22.60
N ALA A 26 40.29 -21.98 23.43
CA ALA A 26 40.94 -22.43 24.65
C ALA A 26 39.91 -22.84 25.73
N ARG A 27 38.71 -22.27 25.71
CA ARG A 27 37.62 -22.59 26.65
C ARG A 27 36.86 -23.86 26.30
N LEU A 28 36.91 -24.32 25.05
CA LEU A 28 36.03 -25.40 24.55
C LEU A 28 36.63 -26.80 24.61
N GLN A 29 37.88 -26.95 25.07
CA GLN A 29 38.58 -28.24 25.19
C GLN A 29 38.30 -29.15 24.00
N LEU A 30 38.59 -28.64 22.80
CA LEU A 30 38.33 -29.36 21.56
C LEU A 30 39.35 -30.49 21.38
N SER A 31 38.88 -31.66 20.96
CA SER A 31 39.77 -32.73 20.52
C SER A 31 40.46 -32.36 19.19
N PRO A 32 41.56 -33.02 18.81
CA PRO A 32 42.20 -32.81 17.51
C PRO A 32 41.24 -33.04 16.33
N GLU A 33 40.33 -34.00 16.46
CA GLU A 33 39.28 -34.30 15.47
C GLU A 33 38.23 -33.19 15.40
N GLU A 34 37.78 -32.69 16.55
CA GLU A 34 36.85 -31.55 16.65
C GLU A 34 37.45 -30.28 16.07
N GLY A 35 38.72 -29.99 16.37
CA GLY A 35 39.43 -28.84 15.80
C GLY A 35 39.57 -28.95 14.28
N SER A 36 39.87 -30.15 13.77
CA SER A 36 40.01 -30.41 12.34
C SER A 36 38.67 -30.24 11.59
N VAL A 37 37.58 -30.77 12.15
CA VAL A 37 36.24 -30.61 11.56
C VAL A 37 35.73 -29.18 11.69
N LEU A 38 35.98 -28.49 12.81
CA LEU A 38 35.62 -27.09 12.99
C LEU A 38 36.33 -26.18 11.99
N ALA A 39 37.61 -26.47 11.68
CA ALA A 39 38.36 -25.77 10.65
C ALA A 39 37.76 -25.93 9.25
N LEU A 40 37.15 -27.09 8.96
CA LEU A 40 36.43 -27.31 7.69
C LEU A 40 35.13 -26.51 7.60
N VAL A 41 34.46 -26.20 8.71
CA VAL A 41 33.24 -25.38 8.74
C VAL A 41 33.56 -23.90 8.49
N GLY A 42 34.73 -23.42 8.94
CA GLY A 42 35.16 -22.04 8.68
C GLY A 42 34.21 -21.01 9.28
N ARG A 43 33.62 -20.12 8.47
CA ARG A 43 32.60 -19.14 8.90
C ARG A 43 31.17 -19.69 8.71
N VAL A 44 30.88 -20.16 7.51
CA VAL A 44 29.62 -20.81 7.12
C VAL A 44 29.95 -21.80 6.02
N GLU A 45 29.46 -23.03 6.12
CA GLU A 45 29.72 -24.10 5.13
C GLU A 45 28.50 -25.04 5.04
N ARG A 46 28.35 -25.76 3.93
CA ARG A 46 27.30 -26.79 3.80
C ARG A 46 27.70 -28.09 4.47
N ILE A 47 26.72 -28.78 5.08
CA ILE A 47 26.96 -30.04 5.77
C ILE A 47 27.56 -31.09 4.82
N ASP A 48 27.03 -31.23 3.59
CA ASP A 48 27.56 -32.15 2.57
C ASP A 48 29.03 -31.88 2.18
N SER A 49 29.40 -30.61 2.03
CA SER A 49 30.76 -30.15 1.76
C SER A 49 31.70 -30.56 2.88
N VAL A 50 31.32 -30.36 4.15
CA VAL A 50 32.13 -30.79 5.30
C VAL A 50 32.28 -32.31 5.36
N LEU A 51 31.21 -33.07 5.10
CA LEU A 51 31.25 -34.53 5.07
C LEU A 51 32.17 -35.07 3.97
N SER A 52 32.18 -34.44 2.79
CA SER A 52 33.06 -34.84 1.68
C SER A 52 34.54 -34.50 1.89
N ARG A 53 34.84 -33.45 2.65
CA ARG A 53 36.21 -32.94 2.86
C ARG A 53 36.86 -33.49 4.13
N SER A 54 36.09 -34.12 5.01
CA SER A 54 36.59 -34.71 6.24
C SER A 54 37.26 -36.05 5.97
N SER A 55 38.46 -36.25 6.50
CA SER A 55 39.20 -37.51 6.44
C SER A 55 38.68 -38.59 7.42
N LEU A 56 37.74 -38.24 8.30
CA LEU A 56 37.25 -39.12 9.38
C LEU A 56 36.17 -40.11 8.94
N GLY A 57 35.67 -40.00 7.70
CA GLY A 57 34.55 -40.78 7.19
C GLY A 57 33.20 -40.27 7.72
N GLU A 58 32.15 -40.46 6.91
CA GLU A 58 30.87 -39.78 7.09
C GLU A 58 30.26 -39.91 8.50
N ALA A 59 30.13 -41.14 9.01
CA ALA A 59 29.50 -41.38 10.31
C ALA A 59 30.25 -40.70 11.46
N ARG A 60 31.59 -40.71 11.41
CA ARG A 60 32.43 -40.10 12.44
C ARG A 60 32.41 -38.58 12.33
N THR A 61 32.42 -38.02 11.12
CA THR A 61 32.27 -36.57 10.89
C THR A 61 30.93 -36.07 11.40
N ILE A 62 29.83 -36.81 11.19
CA ILE A 62 28.51 -36.46 11.75
C ILE A 62 28.54 -36.43 13.27
N ALA A 63 29.15 -37.43 13.91
CA ALA A 63 29.28 -37.49 15.37
C ALA A 63 30.08 -36.29 15.91
N VAL A 64 31.18 -35.92 15.24
CA VAL A 64 32.00 -34.76 15.60
C VAL A 64 31.22 -33.44 15.42
N LEU A 65 30.45 -33.29 14.34
CA LEU A 65 29.59 -32.11 14.14
C LEU A 65 28.52 -31.98 15.23
N LEU A 66 27.91 -33.09 15.66
CA LEU A 66 26.95 -33.09 16.76
C LEU A 66 27.62 -32.73 18.11
N SER A 67 28.83 -33.23 18.36
CA SER A 67 29.63 -32.85 19.54
C SER A 67 29.95 -31.35 19.53
N LEU A 68 30.42 -30.81 18.41
CA LEU A 68 30.71 -29.39 18.24
C LEU A 68 29.46 -28.52 18.46
N ARG A 69 28.28 -28.98 18.01
CA ARG A 69 27.02 -28.30 18.28
C ARG A 69 26.65 -28.33 19.76
N ALA A 70 26.80 -29.48 20.42
CA ALA A 70 26.53 -29.61 21.86
C ALA A 70 27.44 -28.70 22.70
N LYS A 71 28.70 -28.51 22.26
CA LYS A 71 29.65 -27.56 22.85
C LYS A 71 29.39 -26.10 22.47
N GLY A 72 28.41 -25.82 21.60
CA GLY A 72 28.08 -24.46 21.15
C GLY A 72 29.10 -23.85 20.18
N ALA A 73 29.97 -24.66 19.57
CA ALA A 73 30.95 -24.19 18.60
C ALA A 73 30.32 -23.92 17.22
N ILE A 74 29.25 -24.63 16.87
CA ILE A 74 28.54 -24.48 15.60
C ILE A 74 27.03 -24.38 15.78
N VAL A 75 26.37 -23.69 14.86
CA VAL A 75 24.91 -23.50 14.80
C VAL A 75 24.38 -23.69 13.37
N PRO A 76 23.13 -24.13 13.19
CA PRO A 76 22.49 -24.12 11.87
C PRO A 76 22.40 -22.70 11.32
N ALA A 77 22.77 -22.52 10.05
CA ALA A 77 22.84 -21.23 9.39
C ALA A 77 21.93 -21.21 8.15
N ARG A 78 21.23 -20.09 7.94
CA ARG A 78 20.49 -19.82 6.70
C ARG A 78 21.28 -18.82 5.87
N VAL A 79 21.87 -19.28 4.77
CA VAL A 79 22.57 -18.40 3.82
C VAL A 79 21.55 -17.77 2.89
N VAL A 80 21.28 -16.48 3.10
CA VAL A 80 20.58 -15.66 2.12
C VAL A 80 21.62 -15.26 1.06
N GLN A 81 21.54 -15.82 -0.15
CA GLN A 81 22.44 -15.43 -1.24
C GLN A 81 22.22 -13.94 -1.57
N ARG A 82 23.23 -13.12 -1.30
CA ARG A 82 23.30 -11.74 -1.80
C ARG A 82 24.14 -11.76 -3.06
N ALA A 83 23.50 -11.46 -4.20
CA ALA A 83 24.15 -11.46 -5.50
C ALA A 83 25.35 -10.48 -5.54
N PRO A 84 26.47 -10.85 -6.20
CA PRO A 84 27.65 -10.01 -6.28
C PRO A 84 27.43 -8.77 -7.16
N PRO A 85 28.12 -7.63 -6.90
CA PRO A 85 28.05 -6.45 -7.75
C PRO A 85 28.90 -6.65 -9.01
N ALA A 86 28.27 -6.57 -10.18
CA ALA A 86 28.94 -6.73 -11.48
C ALA A 86 29.52 -5.40 -12.00
N ALA A 87 30.68 -5.48 -12.68
CA ALA A 87 31.25 -4.42 -13.53
C ALA A 87 31.58 -5.02 -14.93
N PRO A 88 31.61 -4.25 -16.03
CA PRO A 88 30.91 -3.00 -16.37
C PRO A 88 29.68 -3.30 -17.27
N VAL A 89 28.48 -3.01 -16.78
CA VAL A 89 27.18 -3.41 -17.37
C VAL A 89 26.73 -2.50 -18.53
N VAL A 90 27.63 -1.72 -19.14
CA VAL A 90 27.22 -0.64 -20.05
C VAL A 90 26.85 -1.19 -21.43
N ASP A 91 27.64 -2.09 -22.01
CA ASP A 91 27.30 -2.70 -23.31
C ASP A 91 26.12 -3.68 -23.21
N ALA A 92 26.05 -4.44 -22.11
CA ALA A 92 24.96 -5.39 -21.88
C ALA A 92 23.60 -4.69 -21.66
N ALA A 93 23.58 -3.54 -20.96
CA ALA A 93 22.33 -2.79 -20.76
C ALA A 93 21.89 -2.04 -22.03
N MET A 94 22.82 -1.63 -22.89
CA MET A 94 22.48 -1.08 -24.21
C MET A 94 21.87 -2.14 -25.14
N ALA A 95 22.39 -3.38 -25.05
CA ALA A 95 21.91 -4.53 -25.80
C ALA A 95 20.57 -5.11 -25.27
N GLU A 96 20.06 -4.63 -24.13
CA GLU A 96 18.79 -5.09 -23.57
C GLU A 96 17.60 -4.58 -24.41
N GLU A 97 16.77 -5.50 -24.90
CA GLU A 97 15.52 -5.18 -25.62
C GLU A 97 14.46 -4.68 -24.64
N VAL A 98 14.42 -3.36 -24.48
CA VAL A 98 13.48 -2.62 -23.61
C VAL A 98 12.84 -1.49 -24.39
N ASP A 99 11.64 -1.08 -23.97
CA ASP A 99 10.80 -0.05 -24.63
C ASP A 99 11.29 1.40 -24.37
N LEU A 100 12.61 1.59 -24.50
CA LEU A 100 13.32 2.86 -24.33
C LEU A 100 14.13 3.17 -25.59
N GLU A 101 14.10 4.43 -26.01
CA GLU A 101 14.95 4.90 -27.10
C GLU A 101 16.44 4.78 -26.73
N PRO A 102 17.35 4.51 -27.68
CA PRO A 102 18.78 4.37 -27.40
C PRO A 102 19.39 5.56 -26.67
N GLU A 103 18.95 6.78 -26.97
CA GLU A 103 19.36 8.01 -26.29
C GLU A 103 18.92 8.04 -24.81
N GLN A 104 17.71 7.56 -24.52
CA GLN A 104 17.18 7.48 -23.15
C GLN A 104 17.93 6.45 -22.32
N LYS A 105 18.31 5.32 -22.93
CA LYS A 105 19.16 4.31 -22.26
C LYS A 105 20.51 4.92 -21.87
N ARG A 106 21.13 5.70 -22.77
CA ARG A 106 22.39 6.43 -22.53
C ARG A 106 22.26 7.42 -21.38
N ASP A 107 21.25 8.27 -21.42
CA ASP A 107 21.00 9.26 -20.37
C ASP A 107 20.84 8.62 -18.99
N ILE A 108 20.09 7.52 -18.88
CA ILE A 108 19.85 6.83 -17.61
C ILE A 108 21.13 6.20 -17.07
N ILE A 109 21.90 5.53 -17.94
CA ILE A 109 23.15 4.86 -17.55
C ILE A 109 24.22 5.88 -17.13
N GLU A 110 24.36 6.97 -17.87
CA GLU A 110 25.32 8.03 -17.56
C GLU A 110 24.95 8.76 -16.26
N MET A 111 23.66 9.11 -16.11
CA MET A 111 23.17 9.73 -14.88
C MET A 111 23.44 8.82 -13.68
N GLU A 112 23.07 7.52 -13.74
CA GLU A 112 23.32 6.55 -12.67
C GLU A 112 24.80 6.48 -12.27
N ARG A 113 25.71 6.38 -13.26
CA ARG A 113 27.15 6.30 -13.02
C ARG A 113 27.68 7.54 -12.31
N SER A 114 27.14 8.69 -12.64
CA SER A 114 27.56 9.97 -12.09
C SER A 114 27.03 10.22 -10.67
N LEU A 115 25.98 9.52 -10.23
CA LEU A 115 25.32 9.73 -8.92
C LEU A 115 26.25 9.57 -7.72
N ASP A 116 27.13 8.57 -7.76
CA ASP A 116 27.96 8.18 -6.60
C ASP A 116 29.11 9.20 -6.36
N GLY A 117 29.45 10.02 -7.37
CA GLY A 117 30.48 11.07 -7.29
C GLY A 117 29.94 12.51 -7.19
N MET A 118 28.63 12.71 -7.37
CA MET A 118 28.02 14.05 -7.37
C MET A 118 27.54 14.49 -5.98
N ASP A 119 27.87 15.74 -5.64
CA ASP A 119 27.28 16.42 -4.49
C ASP A 119 25.80 16.78 -4.75
N HIS A 120 25.04 17.11 -3.69
CA HIS A 120 23.59 17.36 -3.82
C HIS A 120 23.26 18.49 -4.81
N HIS A 121 24.17 19.46 -4.97
CA HIS A 121 24.04 20.56 -5.93
C HIS A 121 24.23 20.06 -7.37
N ALA A 122 25.27 19.27 -7.62
CA ALA A 122 25.55 18.67 -8.93
C ALA A 122 24.47 17.66 -9.35
N VAL A 123 23.92 16.88 -8.41
CA VAL A 123 22.82 15.93 -8.68
C VAL A 123 21.57 16.63 -9.23
N LEU A 124 21.27 17.84 -8.75
CA LEU A 124 20.15 18.65 -9.26
C LEU A 124 20.56 19.59 -10.41
N GLY A 125 21.84 19.67 -10.76
CA GLY A 125 22.35 20.60 -11.77
C GLY A 125 22.25 22.07 -11.36
N VAL A 126 22.32 22.36 -10.05
CA VAL A 126 22.23 23.73 -9.51
C VAL A 126 23.58 24.22 -8.99
N ALA A 127 23.82 25.53 -9.06
CA ALA A 127 25.03 26.14 -8.51
C ALA A 127 25.05 26.06 -6.97
N ARG A 128 26.26 26.05 -6.38
CA ARG A 128 26.42 26.16 -4.92
C ARG A 128 25.94 27.55 -4.48
N GLY A 129 24.85 27.60 -3.72
CA GLY A 129 24.16 28.85 -3.33
C GLY A 129 22.88 29.16 -4.11
N ALA A 130 22.38 28.23 -4.94
CA ALA A 130 21.10 28.37 -5.62
C ALA A 130 19.95 28.63 -4.64
N SER A 131 19.01 29.49 -5.05
CA SER A 131 17.85 29.83 -4.25
C SER A 131 16.92 28.61 -4.07
N PRO A 132 16.11 28.57 -2.99
CA PRO A 132 15.16 27.47 -2.78
C PRO A 132 14.17 27.27 -3.93
N GLN A 133 13.86 28.33 -4.67
CA GLN A 133 12.99 28.28 -5.85
C GLN A 133 13.69 27.59 -7.04
N GLU A 134 14.98 27.89 -7.27
CA GLU A 134 15.79 27.24 -8.30
C GLU A 134 16.01 25.76 -7.99
N VAL A 135 16.28 25.42 -6.72
CA VAL A 135 16.40 24.03 -6.25
C VAL A 135 15.10 23.24 -6.48
N LYS A 136 13.95 23.86 -6.19
CA LYS A 136 12.63 23.24 -6.41
C LYS A 136 12.33 23.05 -7.91
N GLN A 137 12.66 24.04 -8.74
CA GLN A 137 12.45 23.97 -10.18
C GLN A 137 13.36 22.92 -10.83
N ALA A 138 14.62 22.85 -10.40
CA ALA A 138 15.59 21.86 -10.85
C ALA A 138 15.17 20.44 -10.47
N TYR A 139 14.71 20.24 -9.23
CA TYR A 139 14.12 18.97 -8.79
C TYR A 139 12.92 18.58 -9.63
N TYR A 140 11.95 19.49 -9.86
CA TYR A 140 10.77 19.18 -10.68
C TYR A 140 11.14 18.77 -12.12
N ASN A 141 12.10 19.47 -12.73
CA ASN A 141 12.59 19.16 -14.06
C ASN A 141 13.30 17.79 -14.11
N ALA A 142 14.18 17.50 -13.14
CA ALA A 142 14.91 16.24 -13.06
C ALA A 142 14.00 15.06 -12.73
N SER A 143 13.08 15.22 -11.77
CA SER A 143 12.04 14.24 -11.45
C SER A 143 11.19 13.92 -12.68
N ARG A 144 10.78 14.92 -13.47
CA ARG A 144 10.00 14.66 -14.69
C ARG A 144 10.75 13.83 -15.74
N ARG A 145 12.10 13.91 -15.77
CA ARG A 145 12.95 13.16 -16.70
C ARG A 145 13.23 11.73 -16.24
N PHE A 146 13.44 11.53 -14.93
CA PHE A 146 13.86 10.24 -14.36
C PHE A 146 12.81 9.55 -13.48
N HIS A 147 11.52 9.95 -13.54
CA HIS A 147 10.46 9.30 -12.79
C HIS A 147 10.17 7.88 -13.32
N PRO A 148 10.10 6.83 -12.47
CA PRO A 148 9.75 5.48 -12.92
C PRO A 148 8.35 5.40 -13.55
N ASP A 149 7.36 6.09 -12.99
CA ASP A 149 5.98 6.10 -13.52
C ASP A 149 5.81 6.79 -14.89
N ARG A 150 6.82 7.53 -15.38
CA ARG A 150 6.80 8.05 -16.76
C ARG A 150 6.74 6.92 -17.79
N TYR A 151 7.23 5.74 -17.41
CA TYR A 151 7.33 4.57 -18.25
C TYR A 151 6.37 3.45 -17.80
N PHE A 152 5.24 3.81 -17.18
CA PHE A 152 4.22 2.86 -16.74
C PHE A 152 3.67 2.04 -17.92
N GLY A 153 3.72 0.71 -17.80
CA GLY A 153 3.27 -0.23 -18.84
C GLY A 153 4.32 -0.57 -19.91
N LYS A 154 5.53 -0.02 -19.83
CA LYS A 154 6.65 -0.34 -20.73
C LYS A 154 7.55 -1.43 -20.14
N ASN A 155 8.11 -2.30 -20.99
CA ASN A 155 9.14 -3.24 -20.57
C ASN A 155 10.45 -2.47 -20.34
N LEU A 156 10.75 -2.19 -19.08
CA LEU A 156 11.95 -1.45 -18.66
C LEU A 156 13.12 -2.35 -18.28
N GLY A 157 12.90 -3.66 -18.12
CA GLY A 157 13.93 -4.60 -17.69
C GLY A 157 14.78 -4.08 -16.52
N SER A 158 16.10 -4.07 -16.69
CA SER A 158 17.06 -3.58 -15.68
C SER A 158 17.01 -2.06 -15.44
N PHE A 159 16.45 -1.27 -16.36
CA PHE A 159 16.40 0.20 -16.26
C PHE A 159 15.39 0.67 -15.21
N ARG A 160 14.41 -0.15 -14.82
CA ARG A 160 13.47 0.19 -13.74
C ARG A 160 14.20 0.46 -12.42
N ALA A 161 15.10 -0.44 -12.03
CA ALA A 161 15.86 -0.30 -10.79
C ALA A 161 16.82 0.90 -10.84
N ARG A 162 17.41 1.18 -12.01
CA ARG A 162 18.27 2.36 -12.23
C ARG A 162 17.50 3.67 -12.06
N LEU A 163 16.30 3.76 -12.65
CA LEU A 163 15.40 4.92 -12.50
C LEU A 163 14.99 5.15 -11.05
N GLU A 164 14.65 4.08 -10.31
CA GLU A 164 14.31 4.18 -8.88
C GLU A 164 15.50 4.71 -8.04
N ARG A 165 16.72 4.25 -8.34
CA ARG A 165 17.95 4.74 -7.68
C ARG A 165 18.22 6.21 -7.97
N ILE A 166 18.12 6.64 -9.23
CA ILE A 166 18.27 8.04 -9.63
C ILE A 166 17.22 8.91 -8.94
N PHE A 167 15.95 8.49 -8.98
CA PHE A 167 14.85 9.25 -8.39
C PHE A 167 14.99 9.41 -6.87
N LYS A 168 15.43 8.36 -6.17
CA LYS A 168 15.75 8.43 -4.74
C LYS A 168 16.85 9.45 -4.47
N ARG A 169 17.96 9.41 -5.22
CA ARG A 169 19.08 10.34 -5.06
C ARG A 169 18.69 11.79 -5.33
N LEU A 170 17.84 12.06 -6.33
CA LEU A 170 17.26 13.38 -6.61
C LEU A 170 16.42 13.89 -5.43
N THR A 171 15.62 13.01 -4.83
CA THR A 171 14.76 13.36 -3.68
C THR A 171 15.59 13.64 -2.43
N ASP A 172 16.61 12.84 -2.17
CA ASP A 172 17.55 13.08 -1.07
C ASP A 172 18.30 14.41 -1.24
N ALA A 173 18.72 14.75 -2.46
CA ALA A 173 19.35 16.02 -2.77
C ALA A 173 18.41 17.23 -2.58
N HIS A 174 17.18 17.13 -3.05
CA HIS A 174 16.19 18.19 -2.84
C HIS A 174 15.89 18.41 -1.35
N ASN A 175 15.74 17.33 -0.58
CA ASN A 175 15.50 17.41 0.86
C ASN A 175 16.68 18.00 1.61
N ALA A 176 17.92 17.62 1.24
CA ALA A 176 19.13 18.15 1.87
C ALA A 176 19.32 19.65 1.59
N LEU A 177 19.07 20.09 0.36
CA LEU A 177 19.21 21.50 -0.05
C LEU A 177 18.06 22.37 0.43
N SER A 178 16.84 21.83 0.54
CA SER A 178 15.68 22.57 1.06
C SER A 178 15.70 22.76 2.58
N ARG A 179 16.49 21.95 3.31
CA ARG A 179 16.68 22.07 4.77
C ARG A 179 17.82 23.01 5.16
N GLN A 180 18.70 23.35 4.23
CA GLN A 180 19.73 24.38 4.44
C GLN A 180 19.10 25.76 4.23
N GLU A 181 18.33 26.23 5.22
CA GLU A 181 18.02 27.65 5.32
C GLU A 181 19.34 28.45 5.39
N PRO A 182 19.47 29.57 4.68
CA PRO A 182 20.68 30.40 4.78
C PRO A 182 20.84 30.94 6.21
N PRO A 183 22.07 31.23 6.67
CA PRO A 183 22.28 31.76 8.00
C PRO A 183 21.49 33.06 8.18
N ARG A 184 20.66 33.02 9.22
CA ARG A 184 19.93 34.11 9.84
C ARG A 184 20.75 35.41 9.85
N ALA A 185 20.25 36.44 9.17
CA ALA A 185 20.78 37.80 9.33
C ALA A 185 20.70 38.22 10.80
N ALA A 186 21.85 38.59 11.38
CA ALA A 186 22.00 39.18 12.69
C ALA A 186 22.65 40.59 12.53
N PRO A 187 22.53 41.48 13.52
CA PRO A 187 22.22 42.90 13.32
C PRO A 187 23.41 43.78 12.91
N SER A 188 23.04 44.91 12.33
CA SER A 188 23.83 46.08 11.93
C SER A 188 25.06 46.40 12.81
N THR A 189 26.23 46.48 12.17
CA THR A 189 27.35 47.34 12.58
C THR A 189 27.48 48.50 11.57
N PRO A 190 27.65 49.75 12.02
CA PRO A 190 27.73 50.91 11.14
C PRO A 190 29.11 51.01 10.45
N PRO A 191 29.21 51.62 9.25
CA PRO A 191 30.48 51.82 8.57
C PRO A 191 31.29 52.97 9.20
N PRO A 192 32.64 52.91 9.23
CA PRO A 192 33.47 54.06 9.58
C PRO A 192 33.52 55.07 8.41
N ALA A 193 33.63 56.34 8.80
CA ALA A 193 33.44 57.53 7.98
C ALA A 193 34.54 57.76 6.92
N ALA A 194 34.12 58.17 5.73
CA ALA A 194 34.95 58.95 4.80
C ALA A 194 34.90 60.44 5.17
N PRO A 195 35.98 61.23 4.94
CA PRO A 195 36.03 62.63 5.33
C PRO A 195 35.12 63.54 4.49
N ARG A 196 34.52 64.51 5.20
CA ARG A 196 33.69 65.66 4.76
C ARG A 196 34.49 66.64 3.88
N VAL A 197 33.97 67.60 3.11
CA VAL A 197 32.84 68.59 3.19
C VAL A 197 32.79 69.34 1.82
N PRO A 198 31.95 70.39 1.53
CA PRO A 198 30.80 71.00 2.25
C PRO A 198 29.52 71.16 1.37
N THR A 199 28.32 70.79 1.83
CA THR A 199 27.23 71.60 2.47
C THR A 199 26.70 72.83 1.73
N THR A 200 25.38 72.84 1.47
CA THR A 200 24.39 73.79 2.03
C THR A 200 22.95 73.27 1.78
N PRO A 201 21.94 73.69 2.57
CA PRO A 201 21.00 72.75 3.20
C PRO A 201 19.51 72.98 2.84
N ALA A 202 18.68 71.99 3.19
CA ALA A 202 17.22 72.09 3.20
C ALA A 202 16.71 72.92 4.39
N PRO A 203 15.48 73.49 4.33
CA PRO A 203 14.77 73.95 5.50
C PRO A 203 13.75 72.90 6.00
N VAL A 204 14.04 72.43 7.21
CA VAL A 204 13.19 72.23 8.40
C VAL A 204 11.66 72.31 8.24
N ALA A 205 10.98 71.26 8.70
CA ALA A 205 9.57 71.29 9.09
C ALA A 205 9.41 71.55 10.61
N PRO A 206 8.38 72.27 11.07
CA PRO A 206 7.98 72.30 12.48
C PRO A 206 6.74 71.41 12.76
N PRO A 207 6.42 71.14 14.05
CA PRO A 207 5.61 70.00 14.44
C PRO A 207 4.18 70.32 14.95
N ALA A 208 3.45 69.23 15.18
CA ALA A 208 2.08 69.02 15.65
C ALA A 208 1.46 70.00 16.68
N ARG A 209 0.13 70.17 16.57
CA ARG A 209 -0.88 70.21 17.67
C ARG A 209 -2.31 70.35 17.10
N THR A 210 -3.18 69.35 17.27
CA THR A 210 -4.28 69.21 18.26
C THR A 210 -5.55 70.07 18.05
N VAL A 211 -6.68 69.37 18.22
CA VAL A 211 -8.02 69.82 18.68
C VAL A 211 -9.05 70.27 17.63
N SER A 212 -10.15 69.49 17.62
CA SER A 212 -11.57 69.86 17.60
C SER A 212 -12.05 71.10 16.85
N GLY A 213 -13.18 70.95 16.15
CA GLY A 213 -14.03 72.08 15.81
C GLY A 213 -14.66 71.96 14.44
N SER A 214 -15.95 71.65 14.44
CA SER A 214 -16.86 71.66 13.31
C SER A 214 -16.95 73.02 12.57
N HIS A 215 -17.43 72.95 11.32
CA HIS A 215 -17.96 74.03 10.44
C HIS A 215 -16.93 74.84 9.62
N PHE A 216 -16.83 74.60 8.31
CA PHE A 216 -17.66 75.22 7.27
C PHE A 216 -17.34 74.63 5.87
N ALA A 217 -18.30 74.81 4.97
CA ALA A 217 -18.45 74.25 3.63
C ALA A 217 -17.22 74.34 2.69
N ALA A 218 -16.99 73.25 1.95
CA ALA A 218 -16.40 73.30 0.61
C ALA A 218 -17.08 72.26 -0.29
N VAL A 219 -17.66 72.77 -1.37
CA VAL A 219 -18.50 72.09 -2.36
C VAL A 219 -17.72 70.97 -3.06
N LYS A 220 -18.20 69.72 -2.94
CA LYS A 220 -17.88 68.65 -3.90
C LYS A 220 -18.85 68.81 -5.08
N PRO A 221 -18.38 68.95 -6.33
CA PRO A 221 -19.28 68.91 -7.47
C PRO A 221 -19.86 67.49 -7.61
N ALA A 222 -21.14 67.46 -7.94
CA ALA A 222 -21.98 66.28 -8.04
C ALA A 222 -21.40 65.23 -9.00
N ALA A 223 -21.37 63.97 -8.54
CA ALA A 223 -21.27 62.83 -9.43
C ALA A 223 -22.55 62.79 -10.28
N ALA A 224 -22.39 62.97 -11.59
CA ALA A 224 -23.44 62.84 -12.57
C ALA A 224 -24.07 61.44 -12.51
N PRO A 225 -25.37 61.30 -12.85
CA PRO A 225 -26.06 60.01 -12.84
C PRO A 225 -25.36 59.02 -13.78
N THR A 226 -25.09 57.82 -13.26
CA THR A 226 -24.61 56.70 -14.08
C THR A 226 -25.62 56.43 -15.20
N PRO A 227 -25.20 56.44 -16.48
CA PRO A 227 -26.08 56.05 -17.56
C PRO A 227 -26.48 54.58 -17.40
N PRO A 228 -27.65 54.14 -17.89
CA PRO A 228 -28.03 52.73 -17.91
C PRO A 228 -26.93 51.93 -18.63
N PRO A 229 -26.71 50.64 -18.29
CA PRO A 229 -25.66 49.86 -18.92
C PRO A 229 -25.88 49.92 -20.42
N ALA A 230 -24.91 50.52 -21.12
CA ALA A 230 -24.94 50.60 -22.57
C ALA A 230 -25.17 49.19 -23.10
N ALA A 231 -26.18 49.03 -23.94
CA ALA A 231 -26.40 47.79 -24.68
C ALA A 231 -25.06 47.33 -25.24
N ALA A 232 -24.70 46.07 -24.99
CA ALA A 232 -23.47 45.49 -25.51
C ALA A 232 -23.33 45.90 -26.98
N PRO A 233 -22.17 46.43 -27.40
CA PRO A 233 -21.97 46.86 -28.78
C PRO A 233 -22.36 45.70 -29.71
N PRO A 234 -22.95 45.97 -30.89
CA PRO A 234 -23.42 44.92 -31.79
C PRO A 234 -22.27 43.92 -31.98
N GLU A 235 -22.50 42.66 -31.60
CA GLU A 235 -21.49 41.61 -31.66
C GLU A 235 -21.04 41.53 -33.11
N ASP A 236 -19.85 42.09 -33.38
CA ASP A 236 -19.25 42.09 -34.70
C ASP A 236 -19.11 40.62 -35.13
N PRO A 237 -19.65 40.18 -36.28
CA PRO A 237 -19.61 38.78 -36.70
C PRO A 237 -18.17 38.24 -36.75
N GLU A 238 -17.17 39.09 -36.99
CA GLU A 238 -15.75 38.70 -36.90
C GLU A 238 -15.27 38.48 -35.46
N SER A 239 -15.88 39.13 -34.48
CA SER A 239 -15.59 38.94 -33.05
C SER A 239 -16.22 37.66 -32.50
N GLU A 240 -17.43 37.31 -32.94
CA GLU A 240 -18.07 36.01 -32.69
C GLU A 240 -17.28 34.88 -33.35
N ALA A 241 -16.88 35.05 -34.61
CA ALA A 241 -16.05 34.08 -35.32
C ALA A 241 -14.71 33.83 -34.60
N ARG A 242 -14.02 34.87 -34.11
CA ARG A 242 -12.78 34.73 -33.32
C ARG A 242 -13.00 34.10 -31.94
N ARG A 243 -14.14 34.33 -31.28
CA ARG A 243 -14.52 33.65 -30.04
C ARG A 243 -14.79 32.17 -30.30
N ALA A 244 -15.57 31.86 -31.33
CA ALA A 244 -15.88 30.50 -31.78
C ALA A 244 -14.61 29.75 -32.19
N GLU A 245 -13.69 30.38 -32.90
CA GLU A 245 -12.41 29.79 -33.31
C GLU A 245 -11.49 29.50 -32.11
N ARG A 246 -11.39 30.43 -31.14
CA ARG A 246 -10.65 30.17 -29.89
C ARG A 246 -11.26 29.04 -29.09
N GLN A 247 -12.59 28.97 -29.01
CA GLN A 247 -13.30 27.91 -28.29
C GLN A 247 -13.16 26.56 -29.01
N ALA A 248 -13.20 26.53 -30.34
CA ALA A 248 -12.91 25.35 -31.16
C ALA A 248 -11.46 24.89 -31.01
N ARG A 249 -10.49 25.82 -30.95
CA ARG A 249 -9.07 25.50 -30.72
C ARG A 249 -8.83 24.98 -29.30
N PHE A 250 -9.51 25.54 -28.30
CA PHE A 250 -9.49 25.02 -26.92
C PHE A 250 -10.14 23.63 -26.82
N ALA A 251 -11.24 23.39 -27.53
CA ALA A 251 -11.90 22.08 -27.59
C ALA A 251 -11.00 21.02 -28.26
N ARG A 252 -10.19 21.42 -29.26
CA ARG A 252 -9.18 20.56 -29.91
C ARG A 252 -7.89 20.40 -29.09
N HIS A 253 -7.75 21.10 -27.97
CA HIS A 253 -6.54 21.05 -27.15
C HIS A 253 -6.42 19.66 -26.46
N PRO A 254 -5.23 19.04 -26.42
CA PRO A 254 -5.01 17.71 -25.85
C PRO A 254 -5.53 17.52 -24.41
N TYR A 255 -5.57 18.60 -23.63
CA TYR A 255 -6.13 18.61 -22.28
C TYR A 255 -7.65 18.34 -22.26
N MET A 256 -8.42 18.98 -23.15
CA MET A 256 -9.87 18.77 -23.24
C MET A 256 -10.19 17.36 -23.75
N ALA A 257 -9.42 16.86 -24.72
CA ALA A 257 -9.57 15.48 -25.20
C ALA A 257 -9.36 14.45 -24.06
N ARG A 258 -8.37 14.67 -23.19
CA ARG A 258 -8.15 13.83 -22.00
C ARG A 258 -9.29 13.95 -21.00
N SER A 259 -9.79 15.16 -20.74
CA SER A 259 -10.90 15.41 -19.82
C SER A 259 -12.21 14.77 -20.32
N HIS A 260 -12.54 14.92 -21.60
CA HIS A 260 -13.72 14.30 -22.19
C HIS A 260 -13.63 12.78 -22.19
N LYS A 261 -12.47 12.21 -22.56
CA LYS A 261 -12.23 10.77 -22.51
C LYS A 261 -12.38 10.22 -21.09
N LEU A 262 -11.88 10.94 -20.09
CA LEU A 262 -12.06 10.60 -18.68
C LEU A 262 -13.54 10.53 -18.29
N THR A 263 -14.32 11.57 -18.61
CA THR A 263 -15.75 11.62 -18.34
C THR A 263 -16.52 10.49 -19.03
N GLU A 264 -16.19 10.19 -20.29
CA GLU A 264 -16.82 9.11 -21.05
C GLU A 264 -16.57 7.73 -20.41
N LEU A 265 -15.31 7.44 -20.04
CA LEU A 265 -14.95 6.18 -19.38
C LEU A 265 -15.64 6.02 -18.03
N ILE A 266 -15.72 7.10 -17.24
CA ILE A 266 -16.44 7.09 -15.95
C ILE A 266 -17.93 6.78 -16.19
N ALA A 267 -18.56 7.44 -17.17
CA ALA A 267 -19.97 7.22 -17.49
C ALA A 267 -20.23 5.79 -17.95
N ARG A 268 -19.37 5.24 -18.82
CA ARG A 268 -19.45 3.84 -19.26
C ARG A 268 -19.25 2.84 -18.13
N GLY A 269 -18.25 3.05 -17.27
CA GLY A 269 -17.99 2.20 -16.11
C GLY A 269 -19.15 2.20 -15.12
N ARG A 270 -19.79 3.35 -14.88
CA ARG A 270 -21.02 3.46 -14.09
C ARG A 270 -22.18 2.67 -14.72
N ALA A 271 -22.39 2.82 -16.03
CA ALA A 271 -23.43 2.09 -16.74
C ALA A 271 -23.19 0.57 -16.73
N ALA A 272 -21.93 0.14 -16.87
CA ALA A 272 -21.55 -1.28 -16.76
C ALA A 272 -21.80 -1.82 -15.34
N THR A 273 -21.44 -1.06 -14.30
CA THR A 273 -21.71 -1.41 -12.90
C THR A 273 -23.21 -1.54 -12.63
N ALA A 274 -24.04 -0.66 -13.20
CA ALA A 274 -25.49 -0.71 -13.06
C ALA A 274 -26.12 -1.93 -13.76
N ARG A 275 -25.51 -2.42 -14.85
CA ARG A 275 -25.93 -3.65 -15.54
C ARG A 275 -25.41 -4.94 -14.91
N GLY A 276 -24.49 -4.87 -13.96
CA GLY A 276 -23.80 -6.04 -13.40
C GLY A 276 -22.61 -6.53 -14.24
N ASP A 277 -22.22 -5.78 -15.28
CA ASP A 277 -21.02 -6.05 -16.10
C ASP A 277 -19.75 -5.56 -15.36
N PHE A 278 -19.42 -6.17 -14.23
CA PHE A 278 -18.34 -5.69 -13.35
C PHE A 278 -16.95 -5.71 -14.02
N GLU A 279 -16.66 -6.71 -14.85
CA GLU A 279 -15.40 -6.80 -15.60
C GLU A 279 -15.16 -5.58 -16.50
N ARG A 280 -16.18 -5.17 -17.26
CA ARG A 280 -16.11 -3.97 -18.10
C ARG A 280 -15.98 -2.72 -17.26
N ALA A 281 -16.68 -2.64 -16.12
CA ALA A 281 -16.55 -1.53 -15.20
C ALA A 281 -15.12 -1.40 -14.67
N TYR A 282 -14.48 -2.51 -14.27
CA TYR A 282 -13.08 -2.51 -13.81
C TYR A 282 -12.11 -2.06 -14.90
N GLN A 283 -12.30 -2.51 -16.14
CA GLN A 283 -11.47 -2.08 -17.27
C GLN A 283 -11.58 -0.58 -17.49
N ASP A 284 -12.80 -0.05 -17.57
CA ASP A 284 -13.03 1.38 -17.80
C ASP A 284 -12.48 2.23 -16.63
N PHE A 285 -12.70 1.81 -15.37
CA PHE A 285 -12.17 2.52 -14.19
C PHE A 285 -10.63 2.42 -14.06
N ASN A 286 -10.03 1.27 -14.34
CA ASN A 286 -8.58 1.13 -14.35
C ASN A 286 -7.94 1.95 -15.48
N HIS A 287 -8.61 2.06 -16.62
CA HIS A 287 -8.15 2.94 -17.69
C HIS A 287 -8.17 4.40 -17.25
N VAL A 288 -9.20 4.83 -16.53
CA VAL A 288 -9.22 6.16 -15.88
C VAL A 288 -8.06 6.32 -14.92
N LEU A 289 -7.81 5.37 -14.01
CA LEU A 289 -6.71 5.47 -13.05
C LEU A 289 -5.32 5.46 -13.72
N SER A 290 -5.18 4.84 -14.90
CA SER A 290 -3.96 4.93 -15.72
C SER A 290 -3.74 6.34 -16.30
N LEU A 291 -4.83 7.07 -16.57
CA LEU A 291 -4.79 8.43 -17.09
C LEU A 291 -4.72 9.47 -15.97
N ASP A 292 -5.35 9.24 -14.82
CA ASP A 292 -5.32 10.09 -13.63
C ASP A 292 -5.30 9.23 -12.35
N PRO A 293 -4.10 8.88 -11.84
CA PRO A 293 -3.96 8.04 -10.66
C PRO A 293 -4.52 8.65 -9.36
N LYS A 294 -4.75 9.96 -9.32
CA LYS A 294 -5.23 10.67 -8.12
C LYS A 294 -6.73 10.93 -8.15
N ASN A 295 -7.45 10.36 -9.12
CA ASN A 295 -8.89 10.53 -9.25
C ASN A 295 -9.65 9.78 -8.14
N ARG A 296 -10.00 10.52 -7.08
CA ARG A 296 -10.73 10.00 -5.91
C ARG A 296 -12.13 9.48 -6.27
N GLU A 297 -12.81 10.12 -7.21
CA GLU A 297 -14.16 9.74 -7.65
C GLU A 297 -14.14 8.31 -8.22
N VAL A 298 -13.20 8.02 -9.13
CA VAL A 298 -13.08 6.68 -9.71
C VAL A 298 -12.61 5.65 -8.69
N THR A 299 -11.72 6.01 -7.78
CA THR A 299 -11.36 5.10 -6.68
C THR A 299 -12.59 4.68 -5.87
N GLN A 300 -13.50 5.63 -5.57
CA GLN A 300 -14.76 5.32 -4.88
C GLN A 300 -15.67 4.44 -5.73
N LEU A 301 -15.88 4.78 -7.00
CA LEU A 301 -16.72 3.98 -7.91
C LEU A 301 -16.18 2.57 -8.10
N LEU A 302 -14.86 2.39 -8.15
CA LEU A 302 -14.23 1.07 -8.24
C LEU A 302 -14.49 0.25 -6.97
N MET A 303 -14.39 0.86 -5.78
CA MET A 303 -14.72 0.19 -4.52
C MET A 303 -16.21 -0.19 -4.45
N GLU A 304 -17.11 0.69 -4.91
CA GLU A 304 -18.54 0.41 -4.98
C GLU A 304 -18.85 -0.74 -5.96
N ALA A 305 -18.22 -0.73 -7.14
CA ALA A 305 -18.38 -1.79 -8.12
C ALA A 305 -17.87 -3.12 -7.57
N ARG A 306 -16.72 -3.13 -6.90
CA ARG A 306 -16.18 -4.32 -6.24
C ARG A 306 -17.11 -4.85 -5.16
N ARG A 307 -17.61 -3.97 -4.29
CA ARG A 307 -18.58 -4.35 -3.26
C ARG A 307 -19.83 -4.96 -3.89
N LYS A 308 -20.41 -4.34 -4.93
CA LYS A 308 -21.59 -4.88 -5.62
C LYS A 308 -21.30 -6.23 -6.28
N HIS A 309 -20.12 -6.42 -6.85
CA HIS A 309 -19.69 -7.69 -7.43
C HIS A 309 -19.57 -8.77 -6.36
N ASP A 310 -18.93 -8.46 -5.23
CA ASP A 310 -18.78 -9.38 -4.10
C ASP A 310 -20.14 -9.75 -3.51
N LEU A 311 -21.08 -8.80 -3.42
CA LEU A 311 -22.47 -9.05 -3.00
C LEU A 311 -23.20 -9.99 -3.98
N SER A 312 -23.09 -9.75 -5.29
CA SER A 312 -23.69 -10.59 -6.32
C SER A 312 -23.10 -12.00 -6.31
N ARG A 313 -21.78 -12.11 -6.14
CA ARG A 313 -21.08 -13.39 -6.06
C ARG A 313 -21.44 -14.13 -4.78
N ALA A 314 -21.53 -13.45 -3.64
CA ALA A 314 -21.96 -14.04 -2.38
C ALA A 314 -23.34 -14.69 -2.52
N GLN A 315 -24.29 -14.02 -3.18
CA GLN A 315 -25.61 -14.59 -3.46
C GLN A 315 -25.51 -15.85 -4.34
N ALA A 316 -24.72 -15.80 -5.41
CA ALA A 316 -24.53 -16.95 -6.28
C ALA A 316 -23.91 -18.16 -5.55
N GLU A 317 -22.99 -17.91 -4.60
CA GLU A 317 -22.42 -18.98 -3.76
C GLU A 317 -23.44 -19.54 -2.76
N VAL A 318 -24.40 -18.74 -2.27
CA VAL A 318 -25.53 -19.24 -1.47
C VAL A 318 -26.41 -20.16 -2.31
N ASP A 319 -26.79 -19.74 -3.50
CA ASP A 319 -27.64 -20.53 -4.39
C ASP A 319 -26.94 -21.85 -4.78
N ARG A 320 -25.63 -21.79 -5.03
CA ARG A 320 -24.78 -22.97 -5.22
C ARG A 320 -24.78 -23.88 -4.00
N GLY A 321 -24.64 -23.32 -2.80
CA GLY A 321 -24.70 -24.08 -1.55
C GLY A 321 -26.03 -24.82 -1.40
N GLN A 322 -27.15 -24.17 -1.69
CA GLN A 322 -28.47 -24.79 -1.65
C GLN A 322 -28.60 -25.93 -2.67
N GLN A 323 -28.08 -25.74 -3.88
CA GLN A 323 -28.06 -26.79 -4.89
C GLN A 323 -27.22 -28.00 -4.46
N LEU A 324 -26.07 -27.76 -3.82
CA LEU A 324 -25.22 -28.82 -3.29
C LEU A 324 -25.91 -29.58 -2.15
N GLU A 325 -26.61 -28.89 -1.25
CA GLU A 325 -27.43 -29.54 -0.22
C GLU A 325 -28.53 -30.42 -0.83
N MET A 326 -29.25 -29.92 -1.84
CA MET A 326 -30.27 -30.71 -2.55
C MET A 326 -29.67 -31.96 -3.21
N SER A 327 -28.40 -31.90 -3.62
CA SER A 327 -27.66 -33.04 -4.16
C SER A 327 -27.06 -33.97 -3.10
N GLY A 328 -27.18 -33.62 -1.81
CA GLY A 328 -26.63 -34.38 -0.68
C GLY A 328 -25.14 -34.11 -0.38
N ASP A 329 -24.48 -33.22 -1.13
CA ASP A 329 -23.11 -32.80 -0.87
C ASP A 329 -23.08 -31.70 0.19
N PHE A 330 -23.26 -32.11 1.45
CA PHE A 330 -23.24 -31.18 2.59
C PHE A 330 -21.88 -30.53 2.80
N ALA A 331 -20.77 -31.22 2.50
CA ALA A 331 -19.42 -30.67 2.66
C ALA A 331 -19.16 -29.54 1.64
N GLY A 332 -19.52 -29.77 0.37
CA GLY A 332 -19.48 -28.76 -0.68
C GLY A 332 -20.40 -27.58 -0.38
N ALA A 333 -21.62 -27.85 0.10
CA ALA A 333 -22.56 -26.82 0.51
C ALA A 333 -22.00 -25.93 1.61
N GLN A 334 -21.42 -26.53 2.66
CA GLN A 334 -20.82 -25.77 3.75
C GLN A 334 -19.69 -24.86 3.26
N ALA A 335 -18.83 -25.35 2.36
CA ALA A 335 -17.76 -24.56 1.78
C ALA A 335 -18.30 -23.36 0.98
N ALA A 336 -19.35 -23.57 0.19
CA ALA A 336 -20.01 -22.52 -0.59
C ALA A 336 -20.61 -21.44 0.33
N TYR A 337 -21.31 -21.83 1.40
CA TYR A 337 -21.84 -20.85 2.35
C TYR A 337 -20.75 -20.10 3.12
N LYS A 338 -19.66 -20.77 3.54
CA LYS A 338 -18.51 -20.09 4.17
C LYS A 338 -17.88 -19.08 3.23
N LEU A 339 -17.81 -19.38 1.92
CA LEU A 339 -17.35 -18.44 0.91
C LEU A 339 -18.32 -17.26 0.74
N ALA A 340 -19.63 -17.51 0.75
CA ALA A 340 -20.62 -16.43 0.72
C ALA A 340 -20.47 -15.47 1.92
N VAL A 341 -20.22 -15.99 3.12
CA VAL A 341 -19.97 -15.18 4.32
C VAL A 341 -18.66 -14.38 4.22
N SER A 342 -17.61 -14.94 3.61
CA SER A 342 -16.34 -14.22 3.46
C SER A 342 -16.39 -13.11 2.40
N LEU A 343 -17.21 -13.29 1.36
CA LEU A 343 -17.50 -12.26 0.36
C LEU A 343 -18.44 -11.18 0.89
N ASN A 344 -19.45 -11.58 1.67
CA ASN A 344 -20.40 -10.67 2.31
C ASN A 344 -20.66 -11.05 3.77
N GLY A 345 -19.90 -10.41 4.67
CA GLY A 345 -20.05 -10.59 6.11
C GLY A 345 -21.38 -10.09 6.69
N ASP A 346 -22.19 -9.37 5.90
CA ASP A 346 -23.52 -8.87 6.27
C ASP A 346 -24.66 -9.73 5.70
N HIS A 347 -24.37 -10.94 5.21
CA HIS A 347 -25.40 -11.85 4.69
C HIS A 347 -25.91 -12.83 5.76
N PRO A 348 -27.07 -12.56 6.42
CA PRO A 348 -27.54 -13.36 7.55
C PRO A 348 -27.88 -14.80 7.17
N GLU A 349 -28.45 -15.00 5.99
CA GLU A 349 -28.85 -16.33 5.48
C GLU A 349 -27.63 -17.23 5.32
N ALA A 350 -26.54 -16.73 4.73
CA ALA A 350 -25.32 -17.51 4.49
C ALA A 350 -24.66 -17.91 5.80
N ALA A 351 -24.61 -16.99 6.78
CA ALA A 351 -24.08 -17.29 8.11
C ALA A 351 -24.90 -18.38 8.82
N TYR A 352 -26.24 -18.28 8.72
CA TYR A 352 -27.15 -19.29 9.25
C TYR A 352 -26.97 -20.65 8.58
N GLN A 353 -27.00 -20.71 7.24
CA GLN A 353 -26.87 -21.97 6.50
C GLN A 353 -25.49 -22.62 6.72
N ALA A 354 -24.40 -21.82 6.72
CA ALA A 354 -23.05 -22.31 7.02
C ALA A 354 -22.96 -22.94 8.43
N ALA A 355 -23.58 -22.29 9.43
CA ALA A 355 -23.62 -22.80 10.80
C ALA A 355 -24.49 -24.05 10.91
N ARG A 356 -25.65 -24.09 10.26
CA ARG A 356 -26.56 -25.24 10.28
C ARG A 356 -25.89 -26.49 9.70
N VAL A 357 -25.36 -26.38 8.48
CA VAL A 357 -24.67 -27.49 7.82
C VAL A 357 -23.38 -27.86 8.56
N GLY A 358 -22.62 -26.87 9.05
CA GLY A 358 -21.40 -27.13 9.81
C GLY A 358 -21.64 -27.89 11.12
N ARG A 359 -22.78 -27.64 11.78
CA ARG A 359 -23.19 -28.41 12.96
C ARG A 359 -23.54 -29.85 12.60
N GLU A 360 -24.28 -30.08 11.52
CA GLU A 360 -24.65 -31.42 11.04
C GLU A 360 -23.40 -32.24 10.68
N LEU A 361 -22.39 -31.59 10.10
CA LEU A 361 -21.10 -32.20 9.75
C LEU A 361 -20.15 -32.37 10.96
N THR A 362 -20.57 -32.01 12.17
CA THR A 362 -19.73 -32.09 13.40
C THR A 362 -18.38 -31.37 13.22
N GLN A 363 -18.39 -30.21 12.58
CA GLN A 363 -17.21 -29.36 12.46
C GLN A 363 -16.84 -28.72 13.82
N ASP A 364 -15.73 -27.96 13.84
CA ASP A 364 -15.30 -27.23 15.03
C ASP A 364 -16.44 -26.39 15.61
N ALA A 365 -16.83 -26.74 16.84
CA ALA A 365 -17.92 -26.09 17.56
C ALA A 365 -17.70 -24.58 17.73
N GLN A 366 -16.46 -24.11 17.80
CA GLN A 366 -16.15 -22.68 17.91
C GLN A 366 -16.35 -21.93 16.59
N GLU A 367 -16.02 -22.53 15.45
CA GLU A 367 -16.30 -21.91 14.15
C GLU A 367 -17.81 -21.82 13.90
N VAL A 368 -18.52 -22.92 14.15
CA VAL A 368 -19.98 -22.97 14.01
C VAL A 368 -20.65 -21.96 14.94
N LEU A 369 -20.15 -21.81 16.18
CA LEU A 369 -20.64 -20.83 17.13
C LEU A 369 -20.49 -19.40 16.61
N LYS A 370 -19.33 -19.04 16.06
CA LYS A 370 -19.10 -17.69 15.47
C LYS A 370 -20.08 -17.41 14.33
N LEU A 371 -20.32 -18.38 13.46
CA LEU A 371 -21.25 -18.25 12.34
C LEU A 371 -22.70 -18.10 12.82
N ALA A 372 -23.11 -18.92 13.80
CA ALA A 372 -24.45 -18.84 14.40
C ALA A 372 -24.67 -17.51 15.13
N GLN A 373 -23.68 -17.04 15.88
CA GLN A 373 -23.72 -15.75 16.56
C GLN A 373 -23.88 -14.61 15.55
N ARG A 374 -23.11 -14.65 14.45
CA ARG A 374 -23.19 -13.63 13.39
C ARG A 374 -24.57 -13.58 12.74
N ALA A 375 -25.20 -14.74 12.50
CA ALA A 375 -26.56 -14.79 11.95
C ALA A 375 -27.57 -14.09 12.87
N VAL A 376 -27.47 -14.32 14.18
CA VAL A 376 -28.32 -13.68 15.20
C VAL A 376 -28.04 -12.18 15.32
N GLU A 377 -26.77 -11.75 15.29
CA GLU A 377 -26.40 -10.33 15.30
C GLU A 377 -27.00 -9.56 14.12
N LEU A 378 -26.99 -10.18 12.93
CA LEU A 378 -27.51 -9.56 11.71
C LEU A 378 -29.04 -9.53 11.68
N LYS A 379 -29.72 -10.55 12.21
CA LYS A 379 -31.18 -10.60 12.33
C LYS A 379 -31.63 -11.22 13.67
N PRO A 380 -31.72 -10.41 14.75
CA PRO A 380 -32.07 -10.92 16.08
C PRO A 380 -33.50 -11.46 16.21
N GLY A 381 -34.41 -11.02 15.34
CA GLY A 381 -35.85 -11.37 15.39
C GLY A 381 -36.24 -12.69 14.75
N ARG A 382 -35.28 -13.50 14.26
CA ARG A 382 -35.56 -14.81 13.66
C ARG A 382 -35.43 -15.89 14.72
N ALA A 383 -36.54 -16.54 15.06
CA ALA A 383 -36.59 -17.66 16.00
C ALA A 383 -35.64 -18.80 15.56
N ASP A 384 -35.61 -19.13 14.27
CA ASP A 384 -34.74 -20.17 13.71
C ASP A 384 -33.25 -19.93 14.00
N TYR A 385 -32.82 -18.66 13.96
CA TYR A 385 -31.41 -18.29 14.14
C TYR A 385 -31.01 -18.37 15.61
N GLN A 386 -31.89 -17.87 16.48
CA GLN A 386 -31.75 -17.98 17.94
C GLN A 386 -31.74 -19.46 18.37
N LEU A 387 -32.58 -20.30 17.75
CA LEU A 387 -32.65 -21.73 18.01
C LEU A 387 -31.36 -22.45 17.61
N LEU A 388 -30.84 -22.17 16.41
CA LEU A 388 -29.56 -22.71 15.95
C LEU A 388 -28.43 -22.32 16.90
N LEU A 389 -28.34 -21.05 17.29
CA LEU A 389 -27.34 -20.57 18.25
C LEU A 389 -27.46 -21.27 19.61
N ALA A 390 -28.67 -21.40 20.15
CA ALA A 390 -28.91 -22.10 21.41
C ALA A 390 -28.47 -23.57 21.35
N GLN A 391 -28.77 -24.25 20.25
CA GLN A 391 -28.36 -25.64 20.02
C GLN A 391 -26.83 -25.78 19.92
N VAL A 392 -26.16 -24.87 19.21
CA VAL A 392 -24.69 -24.84 19.09
C VAL A 392 -24.02 -24.53 20.44
N LEU A 393 -24.54 -23.57 21.20
CA LEU A 393 -24.06 -23.26 22.56
C LEU A 393 -24.20 -24.45 23.50
N LEU A 394 -25.27 -25.24 23.36
CA LEU A 394 -25.49 -26.44 24.15
C LEU A 394 -24.44 -27.52 23.83
N VAL A 395 -24.09 -27.71 22.55
CA VAL A 395 -22.98 -28.60 22.12
C VAL A 395 -21.63 -28.08 22.61
N ALA A 396 -21.42 -26.77 22.60
CA ALA A 396 -20.22 -26.12 23.12
C ALA A 396 -20.14 -26.10 24.67
N GLY A 397 -21.13 -26.68 25.38
CA GLY A 397 -21.17 -26.74 26.84
C GLY A 397 -21.59 -25.44 27.54
N GLN A 398 -21.94 -24.38 26.80
CA GLN A 398 -22.32 -23.06 27.31
C GLN A 398 -23.80 -23.01 27.73
N LYS A 399 -24.19 -23.88 28.67
CA LYS A 399 -25.59 -24.12 29.09
C LYS A 399 -26.35 -22.86 29.51
N LYS A 400 -25.68 -21.93 30.22
CA LYS A 400 -26.32 -20.67 30.70
C LYS A 400 -26.75 -19.77 29.54
N GLN A 401 -25.86 -19.58 28.57
CA GLN A 401 -26.16 -18.79 27.37
C GLN A 401 -27.17 -19.50 26.48
N ALA A 402 -27.03 -20.82 26.30
CA ALA A 402 -28.00 -21.63 25.57
C ALA A 402 -29.42 -21.46 26.13
N LYS A 403 -29.57 -21.47 27.47
CA LYS A 403 -30.86 -21.25 28.13
C LYS A 403 -31.47 -19.89 27.75
N HIS A 404 -30.68 -18.82 27.81
CA HIS A 404 -31.15 -17.47 27.44
C HIS A 404 -31.67 -17.44 26.00
N HIS A 405 -30.92 -18.00 25.06
CA HIS A 405 -31.35 -18.04 23.65
C HIS A 405 -32.59 -18.92 23.43
N PHE A 406 -32.73 -20.04 24.14
CA PHE A 406 -33.97 -20.82 24.08
C PHE A 406 -35.18 -20.07 24.67
N GLU A 407 -35.00 -19.29 25.75
CA GLU A 407 -36.06 -18.42 26.30
C GLU A 407 -36.46 -17.35 25.26
N GLU A 408 -35.50 -16.77 24.54
CA GLU A 408 -35.77 -15.83 23.44
C GLU A 408 -36.50 -16.49 22.27
N VAL A 409 -36.17 -17.74 21.91
CA VAL A 409 -36.93 -18.48 20.89
C VAL A 409 -38.38 -18.66 21.31
N VAL A 410 -38.65 -19.06 22.56
CA VAL A 410 -40.02 -19.21 23.08
C VAL A 410 -40.75 -17.86 23.14
N ARG A 411 -40.03 -16.75 23.34
CA ARG A 411 -40.61 -15.40 23.28
C ARG A 411 -41.02 -15.01 21.86
N LEU A 412 -40.23 -15.38 20.85
CA LEU A 412 -40.49 -15.07 19.44
C LEU A 412 -41.49 -16.03 18.79
N ASP A 413 -41.39 -17.31 19.11
CA ASP A 413 -42.23 -18.40 18.63
C ASP A 413 -42.61 -19.29 19.84
N PRO A 414 -43.74 -18.98 20.49
CA PRO A 414 -44.18 -19.72 21.67
C PRO A 414 -44.37 -21.21 21.42
N ASP A 415 -44.72 -21.63 20.21
CA ASP A 415 -45.06 -23.02 19.87
C ASP A 415 -43.85 -23.84 19.38
N ASN A 416 -42.65 -23.26 19.42
CA ASN A 416 -41.42 -23.93 19.03
C ASN A 416 -41.12 -25.15 19.94
N ALA A 417 -41.37 -26.35 19.42
CA ALA A 417 -41.18 -27.60 20.16
C ALA A 417 -39.72 -27.83 20.58
N ASP A 418 -38.77 -27.50 19.69
CA ASP A 418 -37.34 -27.70 19.92
C ASP A 418 -36.83 -26.82 21.06
N ALA A 419 -37.27 -25.55 21.11
CA ALA A 419 -36.89 -24.64 22.19
C ALA A 419 -37.43 -25.09 23.55
N ARG A 420 -38.70 -25.52 23.61
CA ARG A 420 -39.30 -26.08 24.83
C ARG A 420 -38.58 -27.36 25.27
N ALA A 421 -38.22 -28.23 24.33
CA ALA A 421 -37.46 -29.44 24.61
C ALA A 421 -36.04 -29.12 25.12
N GLY A 422 -35.37 -28.12 24.53
CA GLY A 422 -34.07 -27.60 24.97
C GLY A 422 -34.11 -27.05 26.40
N LEU A 423 -35.10 -26.22 26.72
CA LEU A 423 -35.30 -25.69 28.09
C LEU A 423 -35.61 -26.80 29.09
N LYS A 424 -36.46 -27.77 28.72
CA LYS A 424 -36.74 -28.94 29.56
C LYS A 424 -35.41 -29.65 29.85
N LYS A 425 -34.63 -30.01 28.83
CA LYS A 425 -33.34 -30.68 28.98
C LYS A 425 -32.39 -29.92 29.92
N LEU A 426 -32.31 -28.60 29.82
CA LEU A 426 -31.49 -27.74 30.68
C LEU A 426 -32.02 -27.63 32.12
N ARG A 427 -33.33 -27.76 32.33
CA ARG A 427 -33.96 -27.71 33.67
C ARG A 427 -33.68 -28.97 34.49
N TRP A 428 -33.51 -30.12 33.83
CA TRP A 428 -33.30 -31.42 34.49
C TRP A 428 -31.82 -31.82 34.62
N THR A 429 -30.86 -31.00 34.19
CA THR A 429 -29.45 -31.23 34.54
C THR A 429 -29.22 -30.77 35.97
N PHE A 430 -29.44 -31.68 36.94
CA PHE A 430 -29.02 -31.50 38.33
C PHE A 430 -27.49 -31.33 38.34
N THR A 431 -27.03 -30.25 38.96
CA THR A 431 -25.61 -30.04 39.32
C THR A 431 -25.45 -30.49 40.76
#